data_AF-A0A2G1UJ01-F1
#
_entry.id   AF-A0A2G1UJ01-F1
#
_cell.length_a   1.000
_cell.length_b   1.000
_cell.length_c   1.000
_cell.angle_alpha   90.00
_cell.angle_beta   90.00
_cell.angle_gamma   90.00
#
_symmetry.space_group_name_H-M   'P 1'
#
loop_
_entity.id
_entity.type
_entity.pdbx_description
1 polymer ?
#
loop_
_entity_poly.entity_id
_entity_poly.type
_entity_poly.pdbx_seq_one_letter_code
_entity_poly.pdbx_strand_id
1 'polypeptide(L)'
;MTQTNNGSFKRKLIATAILAPMMAIVGCSDNDGSTTPPPVVETPTGTTEGFAYDGYLVGATVCVDENLNKQCDTGEPTATTVEGGKFNLEGLTDAQLLTPLVLQANANTIDLDTGLPADPNLKFLAPAGSQAISGFSTVIQMKVESALATGSTATLAELKAAASAELATELGVDGLDLTTFDPIAAKDSAATSQEQRTAAKLHLINQVLSEQIATLVPAAEANANGDTTAAFGALVNNLDVVDVKEAVDTDTNGLALNELKTATTDSVVTASVPVAPTTAEIEAQAAEDAVAQEEIQQAVETEEPTEPTGATGATGGTGTA
;
A
#
# COMPACT_ATOMS: atom_id res chain seq x y z
N MET A 1 -29.71 -1.17 -37.16
CA MET A 1 -30.69 -1.78 -36.22
C MET A 1 -30.08 -3.07 -35.73
N THR A 2 -29.43 -3.00 -34.58
CA THR A 2 -28.78 -4.15 -33.95
C THR A 2 -28.99 -3.95 -32.46
N GLN A 3 -29.97 -4.70 -31.93
CA GLN A 3 -30.37 -4.68 -30.52
C GLN A 3 -29.28 -5.31 -29.67
N THR A 4 -28.78 -4.57 -28.68
CA THR A 4 -28.08 -5.12 -27.52
C THR A 4 -29.11 -5.51 -26.45
N ASN A 5 -29.12 -6.79 -26.09
CA ASN A 5 -29.96 -7.35 -25.03
C ASN A 5 -29.39 -6.98 -23.66
N ASN A 6 -30.13 -6.18 -22.88
CA ASN A 6 -29.84 -5.93 -21.47
C ASN A 6 -30.25 -7.15 -20.62
N GLY A 7 -29.26 -7.88 -20.11
CA GLY A 7 -29.45 -8.92 -19.10
C GLY A 7 -29.63 -8.33 -17.71
N SER A 8 -30.89 -8.27 -17.24
CA SER A 8 -31.24 -7.93 -15.86
C SER A 8 -31.03 -9.14 -14.94
N PHE A 9 -30.00 -9.11 -14.08
CA PHE A 9 -29.84 -10.08 -13.00
C PHE A 9 -30.59 -9.61 -11.74
N LYS A 10 -31.67 -10.31 -11.41
CA LYS A 10 -32.47 -10.09 -10.21
C LYS A 10 -31.80 -10.75 -9.00
N ARG A 11 -31.34 -9.95 -8.04
CA ARG A 11 -30.89 -10.40 -6.70
C ARG A 11 -32.05 -11.06 -5.96
N LYS A 12 -31.91 -12.33 -5.57
CA LYS A 12 -32.86 -13.03 -4.69
C LYS A 12 -32.38 -12.89 -3.24
N LEU A 13 -33.09 -12.05 -2.49
CA LEU A 13 -33.06 -12.02 -1.02
C LEU A 13 -33.65 -13.33 -0.48
N ILE A 14 -32.89 -14.06 0.34
CA ILE A 14 -33.43 -15.11 1.20
C ILE A 14 -33.24 -14.65 2.64
N ALA A 15 -34.32 -14.11 3.19
CA ALA A 15 -34.50 -13.93 4.62
C ALA A 15 -35.03 -15.26 5.20
N THR A 16 -34.41 -15.77 6.25
CA THR A 16 -35.00 -16.87 7.03
C THR A 16 -34.69 -16.65 8.51
N ALA A 17 -35.73 -16.30 9.26
CA ALA A 17 -35.75 -16.18 10.71
C ALA A 17 -36.78 -17.19 11.23
N ILE A 18 -36.35 -18.19 12.02
CA ILE A 18 -37.21 -19.10 12.81
C ILE A 18 -36.36 -19.56 14.03
N LEU A 19 -36.55 -18.98 15.21
CA LEU A 19 -37.40 -19.45 16.33
C LEU A 19 -36.76 -20.58 17.18
N ALA A 20 -36.37 -20.24 18.41
CA ALA A 20 -35.99 -21.17 19.48
C ALA A 20 -37.22 -21.92 20.06
N PRO A 21 -37.02 -23.09 20.68
CA PRO A 21 -37.14 -23.14 22.14
C PRO A 21 -36.14 -24.09 22.86
N MET A 22 -35.89 -23.77 24.13
CA MET A 22 -35.16 -24.55 25.13
C MET A 22 -35.68 -25.98 25.29
N MET A 23 -34.76 -26.94 25.45
CA MET A 23 -35.00 -28.20 26.16
C MET A 23 -33.74 -28.57 26.95
N ALA A 24 -33.89 -28.59 28.28
CA ALA A 24 -32.90 -29.11 29.21
C ALA A 24 -33.03 -30.64 29.25
N ILE A 25 -31.92 -31.33 28.97
CA ILE A 25 -31.74 -32.75 29.28
C ILE A 25 -30.45 -32.87 30.08
N VAL A 26 -30.60 -33.28 31.34
CA VAL A 26 -29.50 -33.74 32.19
C VAL A 26 -29.14 -35.15 31.73
N GLY A 27 -28.01 -35.27 31.05
CA GLY A 27 -27.37 -36.54 30.71
C GLY A 27 -26.03 -36.63 31.43
N CYS A 28 -25.99 -37.42 32.49
CA CYS A 28 -24.75 -37.88 33.12
C CYS A 28 -24.21 -39.03 32.25
N SER A 29 -23.05 -38.86 31.64
CA SER A 29 -22.37 -39.92 30.87
C SER A 29 -20.86 -39.77 31.00
N ASP A 30 -20.22 -40.93 31.02
CA ASP A 30 -18.91 -41.25 31.57
C ASP A 30 -17.71 -40.38 31.18
N ASN A 31 -16.82 -40.29 32.18
CA ASN A 31 -15.54 -39.62 32.19
C ASN A 31 -14.48 -40.50 31.47
N ASP A 32 -14.20 -40.19 30.21
CA ASP A 32 -12.93 -40.53 29.56
C ASP A 32 -12.20 -39.23 29.20
N GLY A 33 -11.08 -38.99 29.89
CA GLY A 33 -10.28 -37.78 29.77
C GLY A 33 -9.60 -37.69 28.42
N SER A 34 -10.22 -36.99 27.48
CA SER A 34 -9.54 -36.39 26.34
C SER A 34 -9.35 -34.91 26.63
N THR A 35 -8.21 -34.55 27.20
CA THR A 35 -7.76 -33.16 27.30
C THR A 35 -7.42 -32.66 25.88
N THR A 36 -8.43 -32.28 25.10
CA THR A 36 -8.20 -31.39 23.97
C THR A 36 -7.67 -30.08 24.57
N PRO A 37 -6.44 -29.65 24.25
CA PRO A 37 -5.97 -28.34 24.68
C PRO A 37 -6.98 -27.30 24.18
N PRO A 38 -7.29 -26.23 24.94
CA PRO A 38 -8.02 -25.11 24.35
C PRO A 38 -7.29 -24.68 23.08
N PRO A 39 -8.02 -24.29 22.01
CA PRO A 39 -7.38 -23.78 20.80
C PRO A 39 -6.39 -22.69 21.25
N VAL A 40 -5.13 -22.86 20.86
CA VAL A 40 -4.10 -21.86 21.11
C VAL A 40 -4.52 -20.68 20.26
N VAL A 41 -5.12 -19.67 20.89
CA VAL A 41 -5.31 -18.38 20.24
C VAL A 41 -3.91 -17.82 20.08
N GLU A 42 -3.32 -18.02 18.91
CA GLU A 42 -2.03 -17.42 18.60
C GLU A 42 -2.19 -15.92 18.73
N THR A 43 -1.43 -15.34 19.65
CA THR A 43 -1.41 -13.89 19.82
C THR A 43 -0.59 -13.35 18.66
N PRO A 44 -1.10 -12.39 17.87
CA PRO A 44 -0.36 -11.87 16.73
C PRO A 44 0.94 -11.23 17.23
N THR A 45 2.06 -11.61 16.59
CA THR A 45 3.41 -11.12 16.93
C THR A 45 4.13 -10.49 15.74
N GLY A 46 3.46 -10.37 14.59
CA GLY A 46 4.03 -9.78 13.38
C GLY A 46 4.44 -8.33 13.59
N THR A 47 5.50 -7.92 12.88
CA THR A 47 6.02 -6.56 12.94
C THR A 47 6.36 -6.05 11.54
N THR A 48 5.96 -4.82 11.24
CA THR A 48 6.37 -4.09 10.04
C THR A 48 6.98 -2.76 10.45
N GLU A 49 8.22 -2.53 10.05
CA GLU A 49 8.97 -1.30 10.35
C GLU A 49 9.53 -0.68 9.08
N GLY A 50 9.76 0.63 9.13
CA GLY A 50 10.23 1.38 7.97
C GLY A 50 10.35 2.86 8.25
N PHE A 51 10.41 3.64 7.18
CA PHE A 51 10.46 5.10 7.21
C PHE A 51 9.59 5.69 6.10
N ALA A 52 9.07 6.89 6.35
CA ALA A 52 8.29 7.65 5.40
C ALA A 52 9.01 8.93 5.00
N TYR A 53 8.98 9.25 3.69
CA TYR A 53 9.65 10.45 3.20
C TYR A 53 8.98 11.13 1.99
N ASP A 54 8.83 12.44 2.11
CA ASP A 54 8.96 13.48 1.09
C ASP A 54 10.40 14.03 1.21
N GLY A 55 10.65 14.88 2.21
CA GLY A 55 11.69 14.66 3.21
C GLY A 55 11.17 13.80 4.36
N TYR A 56 12.01 13.39 5.33
CA TYR A 56 11.51 12.53 6.41
C TYR A 56 10.28 13.14 7.11
N LEU A 57 9.17 12.41 7.13
CA LEU A 57 7.89 12.89 7.66
C LEU A 57 7.73 12.48 9.12
N VAL A 58 7.71 13.44 10.05
CA VAL A 58 7.55 13.19 11.49
C VAL A 58 6.13 13.53 11.91
N GLY A 59 5.44 12.66 12.64
CA GLY A 59 4.07 12.88 13.11
C GLY A 59 2.98 12.52 12.11
N ALA A 60 3.30 11.83 11.02
CA ALA A 60 2.32 11.24 10.09
C ALA A 60 1.75 9.94 10.68
N THR A 61 0.52 9.59 10.28
CA THR A 61 -0.09 8.30 10.64
C THR A 61 0.25 7.29 9.55
N VAL A 62 0.74 6.11 9.94
CA VAL A 62 0.88 4.92 9.08
C VAL A 62 -0.10 3.88 9.58
N CYS A 63 -0.81 3.22 8.67
CA CYS A 63 -1.76 2.16 8.99
C CYS A 63 -1.66 0.99 8.00
N VAL A 64 -2.14 -0.18 8.43
CA VAL A 64 -2.44 -1.31 7.54
C VAL A 64 -3.82 -1.08 6.94
N ASP A 65 -3.92 -1.00 5.61
CA ASP A 65 -5.16 -0.71 4.88
C ASP A 65 -5.99 -1.99 4.70
N GLU A 66 -6.59 -2.47 5.80
CA GLU A 66 -7.24 -3.78 5.87
C GLU A 66 -8.45 -3.89 4.94
N ASN A 67 -9.11 -2.78 4.65
CA ASN A 67 -10.24 -2.73 3.74
C ASN A 67 -9.88 -2.21 2.34
N LEU A 68 -8.59 -1.95 2.09
CA LEU A 68 -8.04 -1.53 0.81
C LEU A 68 -8.69 -0.26 0.24
N ASN A 69 -9.18 0.63 1.10
CA ASN A 69 -9.83 1.87 0.69
C ASN A 69 -8.85 3.04 0.55
N LYS A 70 -7.54 2.79 0.71
CA LYS A 70 -6.47 3.76 0.57
C LYS A 70 -6.57 4.89 1.61
N GLN A 71 -7.04 4.61 2.83
CA GLN A 71 -7.15 5.55 3.96
C GLN A 71 -6.81 4.84 5.27
N CYS A 72 -6.46 5.60 6.30
CA CYS A 72 -6.35 5.04 7.65
C CYS A 72 -7.68 5.13 8.38
N ASP A 73 -8.30 3.98 8.60
CA ASP A 73 -9.59 3.86 9.25
C ASP A 73 -9.50 3.61 10.76
N THR A 74 -10.61 3.90 11.42
CA THR A 74 -10.76 3.56 12.84
C THR A 74 -10.83 2.04 13.01
N GLY A 75 -9.84 1.49 13.71
CA GLY A 75 -9.79 0.06 14.04
C GLY A 75 -8.61 -0.66 13.40
N GLU A 76 -8.00 -0.07 12.37
CA GLU A 76 -6.81 -0.61 11.72
C GLU A 76 -5.57 -0.45 12.61
N PRO A 77 -4.60 -1.39 12.54
CA PRO A 77 -3.30 -1.21 13.17
C PRO A 77 -2.63 0.07 12.68
N THR A 78 -2.22 0.94 13.61
CA THR A 78 -1.61 2.23 13.28
C THR A 78 -0.34 2.51 14.08
N ALA A 79 0.54 3.32 13.50
CA ALA A 79 1.72 3.88 14.12
C ALA A 79 1.85 5.37 13.73
N THR A 80 2.55 6.15 14.56
CA THR A 80 2.91 7.53 14.22
C THR A 80 4.38 7.60 13.90
N THR A 81 4.73 8.25 12.79
CA THR A 81 6.14 8.40 12.40
C THR A 81 6.90 9.29 13.40
N VAL A 82 8.14 8.92 13.70
CA VAL A 82 9.04 9.64 14.61
C VAL A 82 10.25 10.19 13.86
N GLU A 83 11.26 10.69 14.59
CA GLU A 83 12.50 11.21 14.01
C GLU A 83 13.10 10.28 12.95
N GLY A 84 13.51 10.85 11.81
CA GLY A 84 13.95 10.09 10.63
C GLY A 84 12.80 9.43 9.87
N GLY A 85 11.56 9.89 10.07
CA GLY A 85 10.37 9.37 9.39
C GLY A 85 9.98 7.95 9.82
N LYS A 86 10.59 7.42 10.87
CA LYS A 86 10.52 6.00 11.22
C LYS A 86 9.16 5.62 11.80
N PHE A 87 8.68 4.43 11.47
CA PHE A 87 7.49 3.83 12.09
C PHE A 87 7.75 2.36 12.44
N ASN A 88 6.97 1.83 13.37
CA ASN A 88 6.95 0.41 13.74
C ASN A 88 5.51 0.02 14.11
N LEU A 89 4.93 -0.89 13.33
CA LEU A 89 3.64 -1.53 13.58
C LEU A 89 3.91 -2.90 14.19
N GLU A 90 3.37 -3.16 15.39
CA GLU A 90 3.58 -4.40 16.13
C GLU A 90 2.26 -5.13 16.37
N GLY A 91 2.33 -6.43 16.65
CA GLY A 91 1.15 -7.24 16.95
C GLY A 91 0.28 -7.47 15.73
N LEU A 92 0.89 -7.55 14.55
CA LEU A 92 0.22 -7.82 13.29
C LEU A 92 -0.06 -9.31 13.11
N THR A 93 -1.21 -9.64 12.51
CA THR A 93 -1.50 -10.98 12.00
C THR A 93 -0.72 -11.25 10.70
N ASP A 94 -0.65 -12.51 10.29
CA ASP A 94 -0.03 -12.87 9.00
C ASP A 94 -0.75 -12.19 7.82
N ALA A 95 -2.09 -12.11 7.84
CA ALA A 95 -2.84 -11.33 6.86
C ALA A 95 -2.42 -9.86 6.82
N GLN A 96 -2.33 -9.20 7.98
CA GLN A 96 -1.94 -7.79 8.07
C GLN A 96 -0.50 -7.53 7.59
N LEU A 97 0.39 -8.53 7.67
CA LEU A 97 1.74 -8.44 7.11
C LEU A 97 1.77 -8.50 5.58
N LEU A 98 0.72 -9.05 4.96
CA LEU A 98 0.54 -9.17 3.51
C LEU A 98 -0.35 -8.05 2.92
N THR A 99 -0.90 -7.18 3.77
CA THR A 99 -1.74 -6.06 3.37
C THR A 99 -0.92 -4.79 3.11
N PRO A 100 -1.28 -3.96 2.11
CA PRO A 100 -0.65 -2.66 1.86
C PRO A 100 -0.70 -1.72 3.07
N LEU A 101 0.24 -0.78 3.09
CA LEU A 101 0.26 0.31 4.06
C LEU A 101 -0.22 1.61 3.42
N VAL A 102 -0.87 2.44 4.24
CA VAL A 102 -1.19 3.83 3.90
C VAL A 102 -0.47 4.75 4.89
N LEU A 103 0.05 5.86 4.39
CA LEU A 103 0.46 6.99 5.21
C LEU A 103 -0.40 8.20 4.92
N GLN A 104 -0.86 8.86 5.96
CA GLN A 104 -1.56 10.15 5.87
C GLN A 104 -0.85 11.20 6.72
N ALA A 105 -0.49 12.30 6.07
CA ALA A 105 -0.09 13.51 6.78
C ALA A 105 -1.30 14.11 7.51
N ASN A 106 -1.01 14.84 8.58
CA ASN A 106 -2.00 15.59 9.35
C ASN A 106 -1.40 16.95 9.76
N ALA A 107 -2.18 17.77 10.44
CA ALA A 107 -1.76 19.12 10.82
C ALA A 107 -0.50 19.17 11.73
N ASN A 108 -0.10 18.05 12.34
CA ASN A 108 1.10 17.95 13.16
C ASN A 108 2.27 17.26 12.43
N THR A 109 2.08 16.84 11.19
CA THR A 109 3.13 16.22 10.40
C THR A 109 4.13 17.30 9.97
N ILE A 110 5.40 17.11 10.30
CA ILE A 110 6.52 17.98 9.93
C ILE A 110 7.37 17.27 8.89
N ASP A 111 7.63 17.94 7.77
CA ASP A 111 8.66 17.54 6.82
C ASP A 111 10.03 18.07 7.29
N LEU A 112 11.00 17.17 7.47
CA LEU A 112 12.33 17.52 7.98
C LEU A 112 13.25 18.19 6.95
N ASP A 113 12.94 18.20 5.65
CA ASP A 113 13.72 19.01 4.70
C ASP A 113 13.44 20.49 4.87
N THR A 114 12.17 20.86 5.04
CA THR A 114 11.73 22.24 5.20
C THR A 114 11.67 22.70 6.65
N GLY A 115 11.49 21.77 7.59
CA GLY A 115 11.20 22.06 9.00
C GLY A 115 9.81 22.67 9.21
N LEU A 116 8.92 22.56 8.21
CA LEU A 116 7.58 23.12 8.20
C LEU A 116 6.52 21.99 8.22
N PRO A 117 5.26 22.31 8.56
CA PRO A 117 4.17 21.35 8.41
C PRO A 117 4.05 20.87 6.97
N ALA A 118 3.93 19.54 6.79
CA ALA A 118 3.60 18.94 5.50
C ALA A 118 2.15 19.29 5.11
N ASP A 119 1.84 19.21 3.82
CA ASP A 119 0.46 19.40 3.35
C ASP A 119 -0.45 18.30 3.93
N PRO A 120 -1.60 18.63 4.54
CA PRO A 120 -2.48 17.64 5.16
C PRO A 120 -3.18 16.72 4.14
N ASN A 121 -3.15 17.04 2.85
CA ASN A 121 -3.63 16.17 1.78
C ASN A 121 -2.57 15.17 1.31
N LEU A 122 -1.33 15.28 1.80
CA LEU A 122 -0.28 14.35 1.44
C LEU A 122 -0.61 12.95 1.96
N LYS A 123 -0.68 12.01 1.02
CA LYS A 123 -0.98 10.62 1.27
C LYS A 123 -0.09 9.74 0.42
N PHE A 124 0.42 8.66 1.00
CA PHE A 124 1.19 7.65 0.30
C PHE A 124 0.61 6.26 0.50
N LEU A 125 0.82 5.41 -0.49
CA LEU A 125 0.56 3.97 -0.41
C LEU A 125 1.89 3.23 -0.46
N ALA A 126 1.94 2.03 0.10
CA ALA A 126 3.07 1.15 -0.08
C ALA A 126 2.61 -0.31 -0.13
N PRO A 127 3.11 -1.12 -1.09
CA PRO A 127 2.84 -2.55 -1.08
C PRO A 127 3.33 -3.20 0.21
N ALA A 128 2.73 -4.33 0.56
CA ALA A 128 3.13 -5.11 1.72
C ALA A 128 4.65 -5.39 1.76
N GLY A 129 5.22 -5.38 2.97
CA GLY A 129 6.64 -5.56 3.22
C GLY A 129 7.56 -4.44 2.68
N SER A 130 7.02 -3.27 2.30
CA SER A 130 7.83 -2.09 1.98
C SER A 130 8.39 -1.46 3.24
N GLN A 131 9.66 -1.08 3.21
CA GLN A 131 10.32 -0.36 4.32
C GLN A 131 10.37 1.15 4.07
N ALA A 132 10.16 1.58 2.83
CA ALA A 132 10.14 2.97 2.41
C ALA A 132 8.73 3.35 1.93
N ILE A 133 8.09 4.31 2.60
CA ILE A 133 6.78 4.87 2.21
C ILE A 133 7.00 6.26 1.61
N SER A 134 6.68 6.42 0.33
CA SER A 134 6.96 7.64 -0.44
C SER A 134 6.08 7.76 -1.69
N GLY A 135 6.31 8.79 -2.52
CA GLY A 135 5.69 8.90 -3.84
C GLY A 135 6.03 7.70 -4.73
N PHE A 136 7.24 7.12 -4.61
CA PHE A 136 7.62 5.93 -5.37
C PHE A 136 6.86 4.68 -4.94
N SER A 137 6.76 4.41 -3.64
CA SER A 137 5.98 3.25 -3.17
C SER A 137 4.51 3.38 -3.56
N THR A 138 3.99 4.61 -3.65
CA THR A 138 2.63 4.91 -4.08
C THR A 138 2.40 4.53 -5.54
N VAL A 139 3.30 4.95 -6.44
CA VAL A 139 3.27 4.55 -7.85
C VAL A 139 3.40 3.04 -8.00
N ILE A 140 4.28 2.40 -7.21
CA ILE A 140 4.47 0.95 -7.24
C ILE A 140 3.20 0.22 -6.80
N GLN A 141 2.54 0.66 -5.73
CA GLN A 141 1.27 0.07 -5.29
C GLN A 141 0.20 0.18 -6.39
N MET A 142 0.08 1.32 -7.06
CA MET A 142 -0.87 1.47 -8.16
C MET A 142 -0.55 0.58 -9.36
N LYS A 143 0.74 0.39 -9.70
CA LYS A 143 1.17 -0.57 -10.74
C LYS A 143 0.82 -2.02 -10.34
N VAL A 144 0.96 -2.39 -9.07
CA VAL A 144 0.55 -3.71 -8.54
C VAL A 144 -0.96 -3.90 -8.71
N GLU A 145 -1.77 -2.93 -8.26
CA GLU A 145 -3.23 -2.98 -8.38
C GLU A 145 -3.68 -3.05 -9.84
N SER A 146 -3.07 -2.27 -10.74
CA SER A 146 -3.37 -2.31 -12.17
C SER A 146 -3.01 -3.66 -12.81
N ALA A 147 -1.90 -4.26 -12.41
CA ALA A 147 -1.52 -5.60 -12.88
C ALA A 147 -2.53 -6.67 -12.45
N LEU A 148 -3.07 -6.58 -11.23
CA LEU A 148 -4.14 -7.46 -10.76
C LEU A 148 -5.45 -7.21 -11.52
N ALA A 149 -5.85 -5.95 -11.66
CA ALA A 149 -7.06 -5.56 -12.40
C ALA A 149 -7.05 -6.01 -13.87
N THR A 150 -5.85 -6.12 -14.47
CA THR A 150 -5.66 -6.62 -15.84
C THR A 150 -5.47 -8.14 -15.93
N GLY A 151 -5.60 -8.86 -14.81
CA GLY A 151 -5.66 -10.32 -14.75
C GLY A 151 -4.31 -11.01 -14.56
N SER A 152 -3.31 -10.33 -13.98
CA SER A 152 -2.08 -11.00 -13.56
C SER A 152 -2.37 -12.10 -12.52
N THR A 153 -1.58 -13.16 -12.57
CA THR A 153 -1.66 -14.30 -11.64
C THR A 153 -0.37 -14.47 -10.82
N ALA A 154 0.55 -13.51 -10.94
CA ALA A 154 1.76 -13.47 -10.13
C ALA A 154 1.41 -13.13 -8.67
N THR A 155 2.26 -13.58 -7.75
CA THR A 155 2.11 -13.28 -6.32
C THR A 155 2.29 -11.77 -6.05
N LEU A 156 1.74 -11.27 -4.94
CA LEU A 156 1.89 -9.86 -4.55
C LEU A 156 3.37 -9.44 -4.45
N ALA A 157 4.24 -10.34 -3.98
CA ALA A 157 5.68 -10.11 -3.89
C ALA A 157 6.34 -9.99 -5.28
N GLU A 158 5.95 -10.84 -6.24
CA GLU A 158 6.44 -10.78 -7.62
C GLU A 158 5.95 -9.52 -8.34
N LEU A 159 4.69 -9.14 -8.13
CA LEU A 159 4.12 -7.91 -8.69
C LEU A 159 4.82 -6.67 -8.14
N LYS A 160 5.04 -6.61 -6.82
CA LYS A 160 5.82 -5.53 -6.18
C LYS A 160 7.22 -5.45 -6.78
N ALA A 161 7.92 -6.58 -6.91
CA ALA A 161 9.27 -6.61 -7.45
C ALA A 161 9.30 -6.16 -8.92
N ALA A 162 8.34 -6.60 -9.73
CA ALA A 162 8.22 -6.19 -11.13
C ALA A 162 7.91 -4.68 -11.25
N ALA A 163 6.95 -4.17 -10.50
CA ALA A 163 6.57 -2.77 -10.49
C ALA A 163 7.71 -1.86 -9.99
N SER A 164 8.45 -2.29 -8.95
CA SER A 164 9.64 -1.56 -8.50
C SER A 164 10.76 -1.56 -9.55
N ALA A 165 10.99 -2.68 -10.23
CA ALA A 165 12.01 -2.77 -11.27
C ALA A 165 11.65 -1.91 -12.48
N GLU A 166 10.39 -1.91 -12.90
CA GLU A 166 9.87 -1.07 -13.97
C GLU A 166 10.08 0.42 -13.65
N LEU A 167 9.64 0.86 -12.46
CA LEU A 167 9.83 2.25 -12.02
C LEU A 167 11.31 2.62 -11.90
N ALA A 168 12.16 1.71 -11.43
CA ALA A 168 13.60 1.93 -11.36
C ALA A 168 14.22 2.12 -12.76
N THR A 169 13.76 1.37 -13.77
CA THR A 169 14.17 1.56 -15.17
C THR A 169 13.68 2.89 -15.72
N GLU A 170 12.43 3.27 -15.49
CA GLU A 170 11.88 4.59 -15.88
C GLU A 170 12.73 5.73 -15.28
N LEU A 171 13.17 5.56 -14.03
CA LEU A 171 14.03 6.48 -13.29
C LEU A 171 15.54 6.37 -13.63
N GLY A 172 15.94 5.43 -14.50
CA GLY A 172 17.34 5.23 -14.88
C GLY A 172 18.25 4.77 -13.73
N VAL A 173 17.69 4.05 -12.76
CA VAL A 173 18.36 3.52 -11.56
C VAL A 173 18.19 2.00 -11.47
N ASP A 174 18.43 1.31 -12.60
CA ASP A 174 18.26 -0.14 -12.73
C ASP A 174 18.92 -0.92 -11.57
N GLY A 175 18.18 -1.89 -11.03
CA GLY A 175 18.63 -2.74 -9.92
C GLY A 175 18.45 -2.13 -8.53
N LEU A 176 17.91 -0.91 -8.44
CA LEU A 176 17.52 -0.29 -7.18
C LEU A 176 16.09 -0.69 -6.80
N ASP A 177 15.91 -1.17 -5.56
CA ASP A 177 14.57 -1.39 -5.00
C ASP A 177 14.08 -0.13 -4.31
N LEU A 178 13.12 0.54 -4.94
CA LEU A 178 12.57 1.81 -4.47
C LEU A 178 11.63 1.65 -3.26
N THR A 179 11.27 0.41 -2.90
CA THR A 179 10.44 0.11 -1.72
C THR A 179 11.26 -0.07 -0.43
N THR A 180 12.59 -0.04 -0.55
CA THR A 180 13.53 -0.17 0.59
C THR A 180 14.65 0.87 0.56
N PHE A 181 14.85 1.56 -0.56
CA PHE A 181 15.92 2.54 -0.71
C PHE A 181 15.64 3.87 0.01
N ASP A 182 16.65 4.37 0.73
CA ASP A 182 16.62 5.67 1.40
C ASP A 182 17.49 6.69 0.65
N PRO A 183 16.89 7.57 -0.20
CA PRO A 183 17.65 8.57 -0.94
C PRO A 183 18.19 9.69 -0.05
N ILE A 184 17.60 9.95 1.12
CA ILE A 184 18.01 11.02 2.05
C ILE A 184 19.29 10.64 2.76
N ALA A 185 19.36 9.42 3.30
CA ALA A 185 20.59 8.90 3.88
C ALA A 185 21.66 8.68 2.81
N ALA A 186 21.28 8.16 1.63
CA ALA A 186 22.22 7.83 0.57
C ALA A 186 22.90 9.07 -0.03
N LYS A 187 22.20 10.21 -0.19
CA LYS A 187 22.81 11.45 -0.70
C LYS A 187 23.92 11.96 0.23
N ASP A 188 23.85 11.69 1.53
CA ASP A 188 24.82 12.13 2.54
C ASP A 188 25.78 11.05 3.05
N SER A 189 25.67 9.83 2.53
CA SER A 189 26.55 8.71 2.84
C SER A 189 27.99 8.91 2.36
N ALA A 190 28.92 8.05 2.80
CA ALA A 190 30.30 8.02 2.30
C ALA A 190 30.45 7.29 0.94
N ALA A 191 29.35 7.12 0.20
CA ALA A 191 29.31 6.50 -1.12
C ALA A 191 30.06 7.33 -2.19
N THR A 192 30.14 6.80 -3.40
CA THR A 192 30.76 7.53 -4.52
C THR A 192 29.95 8.79 -4.85
N SER A 193 30.62 9.79 -5.43
CA SER A 193 29.94 11.02 -5.85
C SER A 193 28.83 10.78 -6.87
N GLN A 194 28.93 9.71 -7.67
CA GLN A 194 27.86 9.36 -8.61
C GLN A 194 26.63 8.81 -7.88
N GLU A 195 26.81 7.90 -6.91
CA GLU A 195 25.72 7.37 -6.10
C GLU A 195 25.03 8.48 -5.28
N GLN A 196 25.81 9.38 -4.68
CA GLN A 196 25.27 10.54 -3.96
C GLN A 196 24.47 11.46 -4.88
N ARG A 197 24.92 11.67 -6.13
CA ARG A 197 24.17 12.46 -7.14
C ARG A 197 22.87 11.77 -7.52
N THR A 198 22.89 10.46 -7.76
CA THR A 198 21.69 9.68 -8.06
C THR A 198 20.68 9.75 -6.91
N ALA A 199 21.15 9.55 -5.67
CA ALA A 199 20.30 9.65 -4.48
C ALA A 199 19.70 11.05 -4.31
N ALA A 200 20.49 12.11 -4.50
CA ALA A 200 19.98 13.48 -4.41
C ALA A 200 18.92 13.80 -5.48
N LYS A 201 19.08 13.27 -6.70
CA LYS A 201 18.07 13.40 -7.76
C LYS A 201 16.80 12.61 -7.46
N LEU A 202 16.91 11.36 -7.00
CA LEU A 202 15.76 10.55 -6.60
C LEU A 202 14.98 11.21 -5.48
N HIS A 203 15.68 11.80 -4.51
CA HIS A 203 15.07 12.58 -3.46
C HIS A 203 14.25 13.74 -4.04
N LEU A 204 14.85 14.55 -4.91
CA LEU A 204 14.17 15.69 -5.54
C LEU A 204 12.98 15.27 -6.42
N ILE A 205 13.09 14.15 -7.15
CA ILE A 205 11.98 13.57 -7.93
C ILE A 205 10.83 13.21 -6.99
N ASN A 206 11.11 12.53 -5.87
CA ASN A 206 10.09 12.20 -4.89
C ASN A 206 9.43 13.46 -4.30
N GLN A 207 10.20 14.53 -4.07
CA GLN A 207 9.64 15.79 -3.59
C GLN A 207 8.65 16.41 -4.59
N VAL A 208 9.01 16.43 -5.87
CA VAL A 208 8.09 16.92 -6.92
C VAL A 208 6.84 16.05 -7.01
N LEU A 209 6.97 14.71 -6.93
CA LEU A 209 5.80 13.81 -6.91
C LEU A 209 4.92 14.05 -5.68
N SER A 210 5.51 14.25 -4.51
CA SER A 210 4.79 14.53 -3.26
C SER A 210 4.00 15.83 -3.34
N GLU A 211 4.61 16.89 -3.89
CA GLU A 211 3.97 18.18 -4.15
C GLU A 211 2.81 18.05 -5.14
N GLN A 212 2.99 17.29 -6.24
CA GLN A 212 1.94 17.02 -7.21
C GLN A 212 0.77 16.25 -6.60
N ILE A 213 1.05 15.21 -5.80
CA ILE A 213 0.02 14.44 -5.09
C ILE A 213 -0.80 15.35 -4.19
N ALA A 214 -0.15 16.03 -3.25
CA ALA A 214 -0.84 16.87 -2.26
C ALA A 214 -1.67 17.98 -2.93
N THR A 215 -1.12 18.62 -3.97
CA THR A 215 -1.79 19.72 -4.67
C THR A 215 -3.01 19.25 -5.48
N LEU A 216 -2.96 18.06 -6.06
CA LEU A 216 -4.02 17.56 -6.94
C LEU A 216 -5.14 16.83 -6.21
N VAL A 217 -4.91 16.30 -5.00
CA VAL A 217 -5.93 15.57 -4.23
C VAL A 217 -7.26 16.34 -4.13
N PRO A 218 -7.30 17.62 -3.70
CA PRO A 218 -8.56 18.35 -3.60
C PRO A 218 -9.29 18.50 -4.94
N ALA A 219 -8.55 18.61 -6.05
CA ALA A 219 -9.13 18.74 -7.38
C ALA A 219 -9.65 17.39 -7.90
N ALA A 220 -8.97 16.28 -7.61
CA ALA A 220 -9.43 14.94 -7.91
C ALA A 220 -10.72 14.61 -7.14
N GLU A 221 -10.74 14.91 -5.84
CA GLU A 221 -11.90 14.70 -4.98
C GLU A 221 -13.13 15.52 -5.42
N ALA A 222 -12.91 16.73 -5.95
CA ALA A 222 -13.99 17.53 -6.52
C ALA A 222 -14.67 16.86 -7.73
N ASN A 223 -13.94 16.00 -8.46
CA ASN A 223 -14.46 15.25 -9.62
C ASN A 223 -14.97 13.84 -9.25
N ALA A 224 -14.80 13.42 -7.99
CA ALA A 224 -14.96 12.04 -7.54
C ALA A 224 -16.40 11.55 -7.40
N ASN A 225 -17.39 12.45 -7.38
CA ASN A 225 -18.79 12.13 -7.05
C ASN A 225 -18.94 11.33 -5.73
N GLY A 226 -18.02 11.51 -4.78
CA GLY A 226 -17.99 10.81 -3.50
C GLY A 226 -17.05 9.60 -3.41
N ASP A 227 -16.44 9.17 -4.52
CA ASP A 227 -15.47 8.06 -4.54
C ASP A 227 -14.02 8.58 -4.45
N THR A 228 -13.64 9.02 -3.24
CA THR A 228 -12.31 9.61 -3.01
C THR A 228 -11.18 8.58 -3.11
N THR A 229 -11.48 7.29 -2.95
CA THR A 229 -10.53 6.18 -3.12
C THR A 229 -10.13 6.06 -4.58
N ALA A 230 -11.11 5.92 -5.48
CA ALA A 230 -10.85 5.87 -6.91
C ALA A 230 -10.25 7.18 -7.44
N ALA A 231 -10.65 8.32 -6.87
CA ALA A 231 -10.09 9.61 -7.24
C ALA A 231 -8.58 9.71 -6.95
N PHE A 232 -8.15 9.18 -5.81
CA PHE A 232 -6.73 9.12 -5.47
C PHE A 232 -5.97 8.17 -6.39
N GLY A 233 -6.51 6.97 -6.68
CA GLY A 233 -5.89 6.04 -7.62
C GLY A 233 -5.72 6.64 -9.03
N ALA A 234 -6.77 7.28 -9.53
CA ALA A 234 -6.76 7.93 -10.85
C ALA A 234 -5.79 9.11 -10.90
N LEU A 235 -5.66 9.87 -9.81
CA LEU A 235 -4.66 10.94 -9.69
C LEU A 235 -3.25 10.38 -9.83
N VAL A 236 -2.92 9.32 -9.08
CA VAL A 236 -1.58 8.72 -9.13
C VAL A 236 -1.26 8.19 -10.53
N ASN A 237 -2.24 7.59 -11.21
CA ASN A 237 -2.10 7.13 -12.59
C ASN A 237 -1.93 8.28 -13.62
N ASN A 238 -2.33 9.50 -13.28
CA ASN A 238 -2.08 10.69 -14.09
C ASN A 238 -0.72 11.35 -13.84
N LEU A 239 0.05 10.88 -12.85
CA LEU A 239 1.42 11.37 -12.61
C LEU A 239 2.35 10.85 -13.70
N ASP A 240 3.21 11.74 -14.22
CA ASP A 240 4.23 11.38 -15.20
C ASP A 240 5.61 11.40 -14.52
N VAL A 241 6.03 10.25 -14.00
CA VAL A 241 7.32 10.12 -13.31
C VAL A 241 8.49 10.37 -14.27
N VAL A 242 8.33 10.09 -15.56
CA VAL A 242 9.38 10.30 -16.56
C VAL A 242 9.55 11.79 -16.87
N ASP A 243 8.45 12.54 -17.00
CA ASP A 243 8.49 14.00 -17.15
C ASP A 243 9.12 14.67 -15.92
N VAL A 244 8.73 14.25 -14.71
CA VAL A 244 9.33 14.74 -13.46
C VAL A 244 10.83 14.45 -13.44
N LYS A 245 11.23 13.24 -13.81
CA LYS A 245 12.64 12.87 -13.89
C LYS A 245 13.40 13.71 -14.91
N GLU A 246 12.84 13.91 -16.11
CA GLU A 246 13.48 14.72 -17.17
C GLU A 246 13.64 16.18 -16.74
N ALA A 247 12.64 16.74 -16.06
CA ALA A 247 12.69 18.08 -15.46
C ALA A 247 13.80 18.19 -14.43
N VAL A 248 13.85 17.26 -13.46
CA VAL A 248 14.92 17.20 -12.45
C VAL A 248 16.29 17.07 -13.11
N ASP A 249 16.45 16.19 -14.10
CA ASP A 249 17.73 16.01 -14.79
C ASP A 249 18.17 17.27 -15.52
N THR A 250 17.23 18.00 -16.13
CA THR A 250 17.47 19.23 -16.88
C THR A 250 17.88 20.36 -15.93
N ASP A 251 17.11 20.60 -14.88
CA ASP A 251 17.30 21.75 -13.98
C ASP A 251 18.47 21.56 -13.02
N THR A 252 18.84 20.32 -12.73
CA THR A 252 20.02 20.00 -11.93
C THR A 252 21.29 19.80 -12.74
N ASN A 253 21.21 19.94 -14.08
CA ASN A 253 22.35 19.72 -14.96
C ASN A 253 23.49 20.70 -14.65
N GLY A 254 24.70 20.17 -14.45
CA GLY A 254 25.88 20.99 -14.16
C GLY A 254 26.03 21.48 -12.72
N LEU A 255 25.04 21.26 -11.84
CA LEU A 255 25.17 21.58 -10.42
C LEU A 255 26.33 20.81 -9.77
N ALA A 256 27.09 21.48 -8.92
CA ALA A 256 28.03 20.81 -8.04
C ALA A 256 27.27 19.90 -7.06
N LEU A 257 27.90 18.84 -6.57
CA LEU A 257 27.21 17.86 -5.71
C LEU A 257 26.63 18.51 -4.44
N ASN A 258 27.35 19.46 -3.84
CA ASN A 258 26.88 20.19 -2.67
C ASN A 258 25.65 21.06 -2.96
N GLU A 259 25.53 21.62 -4.17
CA GLU A 259 24.35 22.39 -4.59
C GLU A 259 23.17 21.45 -4.85
N LEU A 260 23.43 20.32 -5.52
CA LEU A 260 22.42 19.30 -5.81
C LEU A 260 21.81 18.71 -4.53
N LYS A 261 22.62 18.46 -3.50
CA LYS A 261 22.15 17.94 -2.20
C LYS A 261 21.13 18.84 -1.50
N THR A 262 21.18 20.14 -1.80
CA THR A 262 20.33 21.18 -1.19
C THR A 262 19.35 21.79 -2.19
N ALA A 263 19.21 21.23 -3.39
CA ALA A 263 18.25 21.70 -4.37
C ALA A 263 16.82 21.46 -3.87
N THR A 264 15.91 22.36 -4.20
CA THR A 264 14.50 22.32 -3.81
C THR A 264 13.59 22.24 -5.04
N THR A 265 12.33 21.86 -4.83
CA THR A 265 11.33 21.74 -5.91
C THR A 265 11.05 23.07 -6.61
N ASP A 266 11.21 24.20 -5.93
CA ASP A 266 11.11 25.56 -6.52
C ASP A 266 11.98 25.77 -7.75
N SER A 267 13.08 25.00 -7.87
CA SER A 267 14.01 25.09 -9.00
C SER A 267 13.67 24.14 -10.15
N VAL A 268 12.65 23.30 -9.99
CA VAL A 268 12.27 22.26 -10.94
C VAL A 268 11.02 22.67 -11.71
N VAL A 269 11.11 22.68 -13.04
CA VAL A 269 10.02 23.04 -13.93
C VAL A 269 9.66 21.84 -14.80
N THR A 270 8.52 21.21 -14.52
CA THR A 270 8.01 20.10 -15.34
C THR A 270 7.49 20.60 -16.69
N ALA A 271 7.66 19.80 -17.75
CA ALA A 271 7.19 20.19 -19.08
C ALA A 271 5.66 20.07 -19.18
N SER A 272 5.09 19.15 -18.39
CA SER A 272 3.66 18.99 -18.21
C SER A 272 3.26 19.26 -16.76
N VAL A 273 2.12 19.92 -16.58
CA VAL A 273 1.48 20.00 -15.26
C VAL A 273 0.47 18.85 -15.22
N PRO A 274 0.58 17.90 -14.29
CA PRO A 274 -0.41 16.85 -14.17
C PRO A 274 -1.78 17.48 -13.93
N VAL A 275 -2.78 16.97 -14.64
CA VAL A 275 -4.16 17.46 -14.53
C VAL A 275 -4.95 16.55 -13.61
N ALA A 276 -5.85 17.14 -12.84
CA ALA A 276 -6.77 16.37 -12.01
C ALA A 276 -7.56 15.37 -12.88
N PRO A 277 -7.76 14.13 -12.41
CA PRO A 277 -8.48 13.11 -13.16
C PRO A 277 -9.93 13.55 -13.39
N THR A 278 -10.42 13.25 -14.59
CA THR A 278 -11.81 13.43 -14.99
C THR A 278 -12.70 12.41 -14.29
N THR A 279 -13.99 12.72 -14.15
CA THR A 279 -14.97 11.75 -13.61
C THR A 279 -14.94 10.40 -14.34
N ALA A 280 -14.70 10.38 -15.65
CA ALA A 280 -14.62 9.13 -16.41
C ALA A 280 -13.38 8.30 -16.06
N GLU A 281 -12.23 8.94 -15.82
CA GLU A 281 -11.01 8.26 -15.35
C GLU A 281 -11.21 7.73 -13.93
N ILE A 282 -11.91 8.47 -13.07
CA ILE A 282 -12.24 8.02 -11.71
C ILE A 282 -13.19 6.81 -11.75
N GLU A 283 -14.23 6.83 -12.60
CA GLU A 283 -15.13 5.69 -12.76
C GLU A 283 -14.42 4.44 -13.30
N ALA A 284 -13.44 4.62 -14.20
CA ALA A 284 -12.59 3.53 -14.68
C ALA A 284 -11.71 2.98 -13.54
N GLN A 285 -11.10 3.88 -12.76
CA GLN A 285 -10.29 3.49 -11.60
C GLN A 285 -11.11 2.74 -10.56
N ALA A 286 -12.35 3.14 -10.29
CA ALA A 286 -13.21 2.45 -9.33
C ALA A 286 -13.48 0.98 -9.75
N ALA A 287 -13.54 0.71 -11.06
CA ALA A 287 -13.68 -0.65 -11.56
C ALA A 287 -12.38 -1.46 -11.41
N GLU A 288 -11.22 -0.84 -11.62
CA GLU A 288 -9.91 -1.48 -11.38
C GLU A 288 -9.70 -1.77 -9.89
N ASP A 289 -9.98 -0.79 -9.03
CA ASP A 289 -9.88 -0.90 -7.57
C ASP A 289 -10.74 -2.06 -7.06
N ALA A 290 -11.99 -2.20 -7.54
CA ALA A 290 -12.87 -3.30 -7.12
C ALA A 290 -12.30 -4.69 -7.47
N VAL A 291 -11.62 -4.83 -8.61
CA VAL A 291 -10.97 -6.09 -9.00
C VAL A 291 -9.71 -6.31 -8.17
N ALA A 292 -8.85 -5.29 -8.06
CA ALA A 292 -7.62 -5.39 -7.28
C ALA A 292 -7.90 -5.74 -5.81
N GLN A 293 -8.96 -5.18 -5.21
CA GLN A 293 -9.39 -5.50 -3.85
C GLN A 293 -9.76 -6.98 -3.69
N GLU A 294 -10.53 -7.54 -4.62
CA GLU A 294 -10.92 -8.96 -4.59
C GLU A 294 -9.68 -9.87 -4.69
N GLU A 295 -8.76 -9.56 -5.62
CA GLU A 295 -7.55 -10.34 -5.84
C GLU A 295 -6.56 -10.24 -4.68
N ILE A 296 -6.36 -9.05 -4.08
CA ILE A 296 -5.51 -8.88 -2.90
C ILE A 296 -6.09 -9.65 -1.72
N GLN A 297 -7.39 -9.51 -1.44
CA GLN A 297 -8.05 -10.22 -0.34
C GLN A 297 -7.92 -11.73 -0.51
N GLN A 298 -8.10 -12.24 -1.74
CA GLN A 298 -7.91 -13.65 -2.03
C GLN A 298 -6.47 -14.09 -1.83
N ALA A 299 -5.48 -13.32 -2.30
CA ALA A 299 -4.07 -13.63 -2.12
C ALA A 299 -3.69 -13.69 -0.63
N VAL A 300 -4.15 -12.73 0.16
CA VAL A 300 -3.95 -12.68 1.62
C VAL A 300 -4.54 -13.93 2.29
N GLU A 301 -5.77 -14.31 1.96
CA GLU A 301 -6.41 -15.51 2.52
C GLU A 301 -5.71 -16.82 2.13
N THR A 302 -5.10 -16.90 0.95
CA THR A 302 -4.40 -18.11 0.49
C THR A 302 -3.01 -18.29 1.07
N GLU A 303 -2.34 -17.20 1.46
CA GLU A 303 -1.00 -17.20 2.04
C GLU A 303 -1.03 -17.27 3.58
N GLU A 304 -2.20 -17.10 4.22
CA GLU A 304 -2.37 -17.45 5.63
C GLU A 304 -2.14 -18.96 5.83
N PRO A 305 -1.34 -19.39 6.83
CA PRO A 305 -1.16 -20.79 7.13
C PRO A 305 -2.51 -21.39 7.55
N THR A 306 -3.13 -22.17 6.66
CA THR A 306 -4.32 -22.94 7.00
C THR A 306 -4.01 -23.80 8.22
N GLU A 307 -4.82 -23.68 9.29
CA GLU A 307 -4.67 -24.52 10.48
C GLU A 307 -4.50 -25.99 10.08
N PRO A 308 -3.68 -26.78 10.81
CA PRO A 308 -3.49 -28.19 10.51
C PRO A 308 -4.85 -28.90 10.58
N THR A 309 -5.43 -29.20 9.42
CA THR A 309 -6.63 -30.03 9.32
C THR A 309 -6.33 -31.34 10.04
N GLY A 310 -6.96 -31.54 11.20
CA GLY A 310 -6.73 -32.68 12.05
C GLY A 310 -6.94 -33.97 11.25
N ALA A 311 -5.85 -34.70 10.99
CA ALA A 311 -5.91 -36.01 10.38
C ALA A 311 -6.64 -36.98 11.33
N THR A 312 -7.95 -37.13 11.14
CA THR A 312 -8.73 -38.16 11.82
C THR A 312 -8.51 -39.51 11.15
N GLY A 313 -7.86 -40.42 11.88
CA GLY A 313 -8.24 -41.84 11.89
C GLY A 313 -7.54 -42.79 10.92
N ALA A 314 -6.63 -43.61 11.47
CA ALA A 314 -6.40 -44.98 10.99
C ALA A 314 -6.10 -45.90 12.19
N THR A 315 -7.15 -46.32 12.89
CA THR A 315 -7.11 -47.48 13.80
C THR A 315 -7.33 -48.75 13.00
N GLY A 316 -6.35 -49.66 13.00
CA GLY A 316 -6.44 -50.95 12.32
C GLY A 316 -5.47 -51.98 12.91
N GLY A 317 -5.61 -52.27 14.21
CA GLY A 317 -4.89 -53.36 14.88
C GLY A 317 -5.82 -54.54 15.14
N THR A 318 -5.91 -55.47 14.20
CA THR A 318 -6.51 -56.79 14.44
C THR A 318 -5.45 -57.73 14.99
N GLY A 319 -5.50 -57.97 16.30
CA GLY A 319 -4.81 -59.10 16.93
C GLY A 319 -5.62 -60.37 16.78
N THR A 320 -5.01 -61.42 16.24
CA THR A 320 -5.43 -62.81 16.42
C THR A 320 -4.21 -63.73 16.48
N ALA A 321 -4.20 -64.55 17.54
CA ALA A 321 -3.36 -65.72 17.84
C ALA A 321 -1.89 -65.48 18.25
#